data_AF-A0A1H0SM89-F1
#
_entry.id   AF-A0A1H0SM89-F1
#
_cell.length_a   1.000
_cell.length_b   1.000
_cell.length_c   1.000
_cell.angle_alpha   90.00
_cell.angle_beta   90.00
_cell.angle_gamma   90.00
#
_symmetry.space_group_name_H-M   'P 1'
#
loop_
_entity.id
_entity.type
_entity.pdbx_description
1 polymer ?
#
loop_
_entity_poly.entity_id
_entity_poly.type
_entity_poly.pdbx_seq_one_letter_code
_entity_poly.pdbx_strand_id
1 'polypeptide(L)' 'MSIFKKVVKVAELAKSPQGKRAIEQARRYARDPKNKEKIDRVVSKVKGRGKSH' A
#
# COMPACT_ATOMS: atom_id res chain seq x y z
N MET A 1 -8.36 0.95 -27.32
CA MET A 1 -7.47 -0.04 -26.64
C MET A 1 -8.24 -0.65 -25.47
N SER A 2 -8.61 -1.93 -25.56
CA SER A 2 -9.64 -2.55 -24.71
C SER A 2 -9.25 -2.66 -23.23
N ILE A 3 -10.17 -2.28 -22.35
CA ILE A 3 -10.05 -2.27 -20.89
C ILE A 3 -9.76 -3.70 -20.37
N PHE A 4 -10.31 -4.71 -21.04
CA PHE A 4 -10.08 -6.12 -20.76
C PHE A 4 -8.60 -6.51 -20.81
N LYS A 5 -7.82 -5.99 -21.77
CA LYS A 5 -6.38 -6.27 -21.86
C LYS A 5 -5.60 -5.68 -20.69
N LYS A 6 -6.03 -4.54 -20.15
CA LYS A 6 -5.36 -3.90 -19.00
C LYS A 6 -5.59 -4.68 -17.71
N VAL A 7 -6.81 -5.17 -17.48
CA VAL A 7 -7.14 -5.98 -16.30
C VAL A 7 -6.36 -7.31 -16.30
N VAL A 8 -6.27 -7.97 -17.46
CA VAL A 8 -5.46 -9.20 -17.61
C VAL A 8 -3.99 -8.92 -17.32
N LYS A 9 -3.42 -7.83 -17.85
CA LYS A 9 -2.01 -7.49 -17.63
C LYS A 9 -1.69 -7.19 -16.16
N VAL A 10 -2.62 -6.54 -15.44
CA VAL A 10 -2.49 -6.29 -14.00
C VAL A 10 -2.65 -7.58 -13.19
N ALA A 11 -3.56 -8.47 -13.59
CA ALA A 11 -3.73 -9.77 -12.96
C ALA A 11 -2.49 -10.68 -13.18
N GLU A 12 -1.88 -10.63 -14.37
CA GLU A 12 -0.60 -11.28 -14.66
C GLU A 12 0.54 -10.65 -13.88
N LEU A 13 0.57 -9.32 -13.74
CA LEU A 13 1.56 -8.64 -12.90
C LEU A 13 1.43 -9.05 -11.44
N ALA A 14 0.20 -9.15 -10.92
CA ALA A 14 -0.08 -9.63 -9.56
C ALA A 14 0.31 -11.10 -9.37
N LYS A 15 0.19 -11.93 -10.42
CA LYS A 15 0.63 -13.34 -10.42
C LYS A 15 2.13 -13.50 -10.69
N SER A 16 2.81 -12.48 -11.21
CA SER A 16 4.24 -12.48 -11.50
C SER A 16 5.08 -12.54 -10.21
N PRO A 17 6.32 -13.07 -10.26
CA PRO A 17 7.22 -13.10 -9.10
C PRO A 17 7.47 -11.71 -8.50
N GLN A 18 7.49 -10.68 -9.33
CA GLN A 18 7.69 -9.28 -8.93
C GLN A 18 6.47 -8.75 -8.17
N GLY A 19 5.26 -8.99 -8.67
CA GLY A 19 4.03 -8.58 -8.00
C GLY A 19 3.78 -9.32 -6.68
N LYS A 20 4.07 -10.63 -6.63
CA LYS A 20 4.02 -11.39 -5.38
C LYS A 20 4.98 -10.82 -4.34
N ARG A 21 6.21 -10.48 -4.72
CA ARG A 21 7.18 -9.82 -3.82
C ARG A 21 6.67 -8.47 -3.32
N ALA A 22 6.07 -7.66 -4.20
CA ALA A 22 5.51 -6.37 -3.81
C ALA A 22 4.34 -6.51 -2.83
N ILE A 23 3.42 -7.46 -3.08
CA ILE A 23 2.29 -7.77 -2.18
C ILE A 23 2.80 -8.33 -0.86
N GLU A 24 3.81 -9.20 -0.88
CA GLU A 24 4.39 -9.79 0.32
C GLU A 24 5.10 -8.74 1.17
N GLN A 25 5.87 -7.84 0.56
CA GLN A 25 6.44 -6.68 1.24
C GLN A 25 5.32 -5.84 1.84
N ALA A 26 4.31 -5.43 1.07
CA ALA A 26 3.19 -4.67 1.59
C ALA A 26 2.48 -5.38 2.77
N ARG A 27 2.29 -6.70 2.69
CA ARG A 27 1.73 -7.52 3.78
C ARG A 27 2.63 -7.54 5.02
N ARG A 28 3.95 -7.66 4.85
CA ARG A 28 4.93 -7.61 5.96
C ARG A 28 4.92 -6.22 6.60
N TYR A 29 5.00 -5.16 5.80
CA TYR A 29 4.91 -3.77 6.25
C TYR A 29 3.60 -3.48 7.00
N ALA A 30 2.48 -4.05 6.56
CA ALA A 30 1.18 -3.91 7.23
C ALA A 30 1.06 -4.76 8.51
N ARG A 31 1.75 -5.91 8.57
CA ARG A 31 1.79 -6.78 9.74
C ARG A 31 2.79 -6.32 10.80
N ASP A 32 3.74 -5.46 10.44
CA ASP A 32 4.74 -4.95 11.36
C ASP A 32 4.17 -3.88 12.31
N PRO A 33 3.99 -4.18 13.61
CA PRO A 33 3.49 -3.21 14.58
C PRO A 33 4.48 -2.04 14.77
N LYS A 34 5.77 -2.26 14.50
CA LYS A 34 6.83 -1.24 14.61
C LYS A 34 6.64 -0.07 13.65
N ASN A 35 5.96 -0.28 12.53
CA ASN A 35 5.60 0.79 11.60
C ASN A 35 4.27 1.45 11.94
N LYS A 36 3.39 0.79 12.70
CA LYS A 36 2.15 1.42 13.18
C LYS A 36 2.43 2.66 14.00
N GLU A 37 3.38 2.64 14.93
CA GLU A 37 3.68 3.82 15.76
C GLU A 37 4.22 4.99 14.93
N LYS A 38 5.05 4.70 13.92
CA LYS A 38 5.58 5.71 13.01
C LYS A 38 4.47 6.28 12.13
N ILE A 39 3.62 5.42 11.58
CA ILE A 39 2.46 5.81 10.78
C ILE A 39 1.48 6.61 11.64
N ASP A 40 1.18 6.17 12.85
CA ASP A 40 0.26 6.85 13.77
C ASP A 40 0.80 8.23 14.16
N ARG A 41 2.10 8.35 14.44
CA ARG A 41 2.74 9.66 14.68
C ARG A 41 2.64 10.57 13.46
N VAL A 42 2.85 10.06 12.25
CA VAL A 42 2.75 10.86 11.01
C VAL A 42 1.30 11.23 10.72
N VAL A 43 0.37 10.28 10.83
CA VAL A 43 -1.07 10.49 10.66
C VAL A 43 -1.59 11.47 11.70
N SER A 44 -1.18 11.35 12.96
CA SER A 44 -1.55 12.29 14.04
C SER A 44 -0.98 13.69 13.79
N LYS A 45 0.25 13.82 13.26
CA LYS A 45 0.80 15.12 12.84
C LYS A 45 0.04 15.72 11.66
N VAL A 46 -0.31 14.92 10.64
CA VAL A 46 -1.04 15.38 9.46
C VAL A 46 -2.50 15.71 9.80
N LYS A 47 -3.17 14.86 10.56
CA LYS A 47 -4.56 15.02 11.03
C LYS A 47 -4.68 16.14 12.05
N GLY A 48 -3.71 16.29 12.95
CA GLY A 48 -3.67 17.39 13.93
C GLY A 48 -3.46 18.75 13.27
N ARG A 49 -2.68 18.80 12.17
CA ARG A 49 -2.44 20.02 11.39
C ARG A 49 -3.62 20.44 10.50
N GLY A 50 -4.63 19.58 10.34
CA GLY A 50 -5.91 19.90 9.69
C GLY A 50 -7.02 20.32 10.66
N LYS A 51 -6.77 20.32 11.98
CA LYS A 51 -7.76 20.67 13.02
C LYS A 51 -7.47 22.00 13.74
N SER A 52 -6.52 22.78 13.26
CA SER A 52 -6.34 24.17 13.68
C SER A 52 -7.08 25.07 12.71
N HIS A 53 -8.38 25.22 12.94
CA HIS A 53 -9.19 26.33 12.43
C HIS A 53 -10.27 26.67 13.45
#